data_AF-A0A8T7GUQ1-F1
#
_entry.id   AF-A0A8T7GUQ1-F1
#
_cell.length_a   1.000
_cell.length_b   1.000
_cell.length_c   1.000
_cell.angle_alpha   90.00
_cell.angle_beta   90.00
_cell.angle_gamma   90.00
#
_symmetry.space_group_name_H-M   'P 1'
#
loop_
_entity.id
_entity.type
_entity.pdbx_description
1 polymer ?
#
loop_
_entity_poly.entity_id
_entity_poly.type
_entity_poly.pdbx_seq_one_letter_code
_entity_poly.pdbx_strand_id
1 'polypeptide(L)'
;MRPRSPEEMLEAVLAATGDGRPVVLTAHPCPDCAVLERLIELNGLGDCPLVVDVPPEDWAIDLVLDTLNAPGAPAVIDPEGRVHGGDPYRLLELLEMLCRAAGP
;
A
#
# COMPACT_ATOMS: atom_id res chain seq x y z
N MET A 1 3.18 -8.36 3.08
CA MET A 1 2.85 -9.70 2.54
C MET A 1 3.08 -9.71 1.03
N ARG A 2 3.25 -10.88 0.40
CA ARG A 2 3.31 -11.01 -1.06
C ARG A 2 2.17 -11.94 -1.53
N PRO A 3 1.16 -11.44 -2.27
CA PRO A 3 0.03 -12.24 -2.72
C PRO A 3 0.45 -13.22 -3.83
N ARG A 4 -0.27 -14.33 -3.98
CA ARG A 4 0.01 -15.39 -4.97
C ARG A 4 -1.06 -15.51 -6.05
N SER A 5 -2.15 -14.77 -5.92
CA SER A 5 -3.24 -14.73 -6.89
C SER A 5 -3.95 -13.37 -6.87
N PRO A 6 -4.71 -13.05 -7.93
CA PRO A 6 -5.59 -11.87 -7.94
C PRO A 6 -6.56 -11.83 -6.77
N GLU A 7 -7.15 -12.97 -6.43
CA GLU A 7 -8.12 -13.11 -5.34
C GLU A 7 -7.47 -12.79 -3.99
N GLU A 8 -6.30 -13.38 -3.69
CA GLU A 8 -5.58 -13.13 -2.44
C GLU A 8 -5.22 -11.65 -2.28
N MET A 9 -4.85 -10.99 -3.39
CA MET A 9 -4.53 -9.57 -3.38
C MET A 9 -5.77 -8.71 -3.10
N LEU A 10 -6.88 -8.96 -3.78
CA LEU A 10 -8.13 -8.22 -3.57
C LEU A 10 -8.70 -8.45 -2.17
N GLU A 11 -8.67 -9.69 -1.68
CA GLU A 11 -9.10 -10.02 -0.31
C GLU A 11 -8.27 -9.25 0.72
N ALA A 12 -6.94 -9.21 0.56
CA ALA A 12 -6.06 -8.49 1.47
C ALA A 12 -6.34 -6.97 1.45
N VAL A 13 -6.52 -6.39 0.26
CA VAL A 13 -6.83 -4.96 0.10
C VAL A 13 -8.18 -4.63 0.74
N LEU A 14 -9.23 -5.40 0.42
CA LEU A 14 -10.59 -5.18 0.93
C LEU A 14 -10.69 -5.41 2.44
N ALA A 15 -10.00 -6.41 2.98
CA ALA A 15 -9.96 -6.66 4.41
C ALA A 15 -9.29 -5.49 5.14
N ALA A 16 -8.13 -5.02 4.65
CA ALA A 16 -7.42 -3.90 5.27
C ALA A 16 -8.24 -2.60 5.25
N THR A 17 -8.81 -2.24 4.09
CA THR A 17 -9.64 -1.02 4.00
C THR A 17 -10.94 -1.15 4.81
N GLY A 18 -11.55 -2.35 4.85
CA GLY A 18 -12.69 -2.66 5.71
C GLY A 18 -12.41 -2.53 7.21
N ASP A 19 -11.17 -2.83 7.63
CA ASP A 19 -10.68 -2.63 9.00
C ASP A 19 -10.23 -1.19 9.29
N GLY A 20 -10.42 -0.26 8.35
CA GLY A 20 -10.00 1.13 8.50
C GLY A 20 -8.49 1.36 8.32
N ARG A 21 -7.75 0.36 7.81
CA ARG A 21 -6.30 0.41 7.65
C ARG A 21 -5.92 0.81 6.23
N PRO A 22 -4.96 1.74 6.05
CA PRO A 22 -4.42 2.02 4.73
C PRO A 22 -3.63 0.82 4.19
N VAL A 23 -3.56 0.67 2.87
CA VAL A 23 -2.73 -0.33 2.20
C VAL A 23 -1.58 0.37 1.49
N VAL A 24 -0.36 -0.13 1.66
CA VAL A 24 0.82 0.33 0.93
C VAL A 24 1.17 -0.72 -0.11
N LEU A 25 1.10 -0.35 -1.38
CA LEU A 25 1.57 -1.17 -2.50
C LEU A 25 3.06 -0.90 -2.73
N THR A 26 3.88 -1.95 -2.69
CA THR A 26 5.31 -1.92 -3.07
C THR A 26 5.57 -2.91 -4.21
N ALA A 27 6.65 -2.77 -4.96
CA ALA A 27 7.00 -3.72 -6.03
C ALA A 27 8.51 -3.81 -6.20
N HIS A 28 9.14 -4.91 -5.83
CA HIS A 28 10.61 -5.01 -5.85
C HIS A 28 11.17 -5.53 -7.18
N PRO A 29 12.25 -4.93 -7.73
CA PRO A 29 13.07 -3.86 -7.16
C PRO A 29 12.50 -2.44 -7.36
N CYS A 30 12.42 -1.65 -6.28
CA CYS A 30 11.92 -0.27 -6.30
C CYS A 30 12.60 0.56 -5.19
N PRO A 31 13.49 1.51 -5.55
CA PRO A 31 14.19 2.34 -4.57
C PRO A 31 13.25 3.15 -3.68
N ASP A 32 12.22 3.77 -4.26
CA ASP A 32 11.26 4.59 -3.52
C ASP A 32 10.40 3.74 -2.56
N CYS A 33 10.13 2.49 -2.90
CA CYS A 33 9.45 1.53 -2.03
C CYS A 33 10.32 1.20 -0.81
N ALA A 34 11.62 0.94 -1.02
CA ALA A 34 12.56 0.71 0.09
C ALA A 34 12.69 1.93 1.01
N VAL A 35 12.65 3.15 0.43
CA VAL A 35 12.60 4.40 1.21
C VAL A 35 11.32 4.48 2.04
N LEU A 36 10.16 4.27 1.43
CA LEU A 36 8.87 4.33 2.12
C LEU A 36 8.75 3.29 3.24
N GLU A 37 9.12 2.04 2.98
CA GLU A 37 9.13 0.97 4.00
C GLU A 37 10.03 1.33 5.18
N ARG A 38 11.21 1.89 4.91
CA ARG A 38 12.12 2.35 5.97
C ARG A 38 11.53 3.52 6.75
N LEU A 39 10.84 4.45 6.09
CA LEU A 39 10.17 5.57 6.75
C LEU A 39 9.00 5.10 7.64
N ILE A 40 8.21 4.12 7.19
CA ILE A 40 7.14 3.50 7.98
C ILE A 40 7.69 2.90 9.27
N GLU A 41 8.80 2.15 9.19
CA GLU A 41 9.47 1.57 10.36
C GLU A 41 9.97 2.64 11.32
N LEU A 42 10.70 3.65 10.81
CA LEU A 42 11.30 4.71 11.62
C LEU A 42 10.29 5.59 12.35
N ASN A 43 9.08 5.74 11.80
CA ASN A 43 8.01 6.53 12.41
C ASN A 43 7.05 5.69 13.27
N GLY A 44 7.38 4.41 13.51
CA GLY A 44 6.55 3.54 14.36
C GLY A 44 5.18 3.24 13.78
N LEU A 45 5.04 3.27 12.44
CA LEU A 45 3.78 3.01 11.75
C LEU A 45 3.59 1.54 11.40
N GLY A 46 4.51 0.63 11.72
CA GLY A 46 4.57 -0.74 11.19
C GLY A 46 3.30 -1.59 11.30
N ASP A 47 2.47 -1.37 12.33
CA ASP A 47 1.21 -2.11 12.52
C ASP A 47 0.00 -1.45 11.84
N CYS A 48 0.12 -0.18 11.46
CA CYS A 48 -0.99 0.57 10.91
C CYS A 48 -1.32 0.18 9.45
N PRO A 49 -0.47 0.44 8.44
CA PRO A 49 -0.78 0.04 7.09
C PRO A 49 -0.55 -1.45 6.89
N LEU A 50 -1.34 -2.05 6.01
CA LEU A 50 -0.97 -3.33 5.40
C LEU A 50 0.00 -3.06 4.26
N VAL A 51 1.23 -3.58 4.34
CA VAL A 51 2.18 -3.54 3.22
C VAL A 51 1.96 -4.76 2.32
N VAL A 52 1.68 -4.51 1.04
CA VAL A 52 1.49 -5.51 -0.02
C VAL A 52 2.60 -5.34 -1.06
N ASP A 53 3.50 -6.32 -1.12
CA ASP A 53 4.56 -6.40 -2.12
C ASP A 53 4.00 -7.09 -3.37
N VAL A 54 3.66 -6.27 -4.35
CA VAL A 54 3.13 -6.64 -5.67
C VAL A 54 4.17 -7.50 -6.40
N PRO A 55 3.85 -8.74 -6.76
CA PRO A 55 4.80 -9.62 -7.40
C PRO A 55 4.88 -9.28 -8.92
N PRO A 56 5.94 -9.69 -9.63
CA PRO A 56 6.25 -9.18 -10.98
C PRO A 56 5.43 -9.83 -12.10
N GLU A 57 4.48 -10.71 -11.79
CA GLU A 57 3.64 -11.39 -12.77
C GLU A 57 2.61 -10.44 -13.39
N ASP A 58 2.31 -10.65 -14.67
CA ASP A 58 1.39 -9.83 -15.45
C ASP A 58 0.03 -9.63 -14.75
N TRP A 59 -0.51 -10.68 -14.12
CA TRP A 59 -1.79 -10.59 -13.40
C TRP A 59 -1.78 -9.55 -12.28
N ALA A 60 -0.64 -9.37 -11.60
CA ALA A 60 -0.51 -8.45 -10.48
C ALA A 60 -0.34 -7.02 -10.98
N ILE A 61 0.42 -6.85 -12.07
CA ILE A 61 0.60 -5.57 -12.75
C ILE A 61 -0.74 -5.08 -13.30
N ASP A 62 -1.45 -5.92 -14.05
CA ASP A 62 -2.77 -5.61 -14.63
C ASP A 62 -3.78 -5.26 -13.53
N LEU A 63 -3.79 -6.02 -12.43
CA LEU A 63 -4.68 -5.74 -11.31
C LEU A 63 -4.38 -4.38 -10.66
N VAL A 64 -3.11 -4.03 -10.46
CA VAL A 64 -2.70 -2.75 -9.88
C VAL A 64 -3.05 -1.58 -10.80
N LEU A 65 -2.75 -1.69 -12.09
CA LEU A 65 -2.93 -0.61 -13.06
C LEU A 65 -4.41 -0.46 -13.45
N ASP A 66 -5.12 -1.54 -13.73
CA ASP A 66 -6.46 -1.49 -14.33
C ASP A 66 -7.59 -1.64 -13.31
N THR A 67 -7.39 -2.46 -12.26
CA THR A 67 -8.45 -2.71 -11.26
C THR A 67 -8.34 -1.75 -10.07
N LEU A 68 -7.14 -1.60 -9.51
CA LEU A 68 -6.90 -0.67 -8.40
C LEU A 68 -6.66 0.75 -8.88
N ASN A 69 -6.40 0.96 -10.19
CA ASN A 69 -6.13 2.28 -10.77
C ASN A 69 -4.96 3.00 -10.08
N ALA A 70 -3.94 2.24 -9.67
CA ALA A 70 -2.72 2.78 -9.09
C ALA A 70 -1.72 3.14 -10.20
N PRO A 71 -1.07 4.32 -10.13
CA PRO A 71 -0.13 4.75 -11.16
C PRO A 71 1.22 3.99 -11.14
N GLY A 72 1.40 3.07 -10.20
CA GLY A 72 2.64 2.33 -9.95
C GLY A 72 2.92 2.15 -8.46
N ALA A 73 4.10 1.63 -8.13
CA ALA A 73 4.59 1.50 -6.76
C ALA A 73 5.78 2.47 -6.49
N PRO A 74 5.91 3.05 -5.29
CA PRO A 74 4.99 2.88 -4.16
C PRO A 74 3.67 3.63 -4.35
N ALA A 75 2.59 3.08 -3.81
CA ALA A 75 1.29 3.75 -3.73
C ALA A 75 0.60 3.42 -2.40
N VAL A 76 -0.30 4.30 -1.98
CA VAL A 76 -1.15 4.13 -0.80
C VAL A 76 -2.60 4.08 -1.24
N ILE A 77 -3.33 3.06 -0.80
CA ILE A 77 -4.79 3.01 -0.86
C ILE A 77 -5.29 3.41 0.53
N ASP A 78 -6.03 4.50 0.63
CA ASP A 78 -6.61 4.92 1.91
C ASP A 78 -7.83 4.05 2.28
N PRO A 79 -8.34 4.13 3.54
CA PRO A 79 -9.48 3.33 3.97
C PRO A 79 -10.77 3.58 3.17
N GLU A 80 -10.86 4.69 2.43
CA GLU A 80 -11.99 5.02 1.57
C GLU A 80 -11.81 4.45 0.14
N GLY A 81 -10.72 3.72 -0.11
CA GLY A 81 -10.39 3.11 -1.38
C GLY A 81 -9.76 4.08 -2.39
N ARG A 82 -9.37 5.29 -1.98
CA ARG A 82 -8.70 6.24 -2.89
C ARG A 82 -7.23 5.91 -2.98
N VAL A 83 -6.69 6.00 -4.20
CA VAL A 83 -5.30 5.67 -4.49
C VAL A 83 -4.45 6.91 -4.64
N HIS A 84 -3.31 6.89 -3.95
CA HIS A 84 -2.34 7.97 -3.89
C HIS A 84 -0.97 7.41 -4.28
N GLY A 85 -0.43 7.83 -5.42
CA GLY A 85 0.94 7.51 -5.84
C GLY A 85 1.84 8.73 -5.75
N GLY A 86 3.16 8.52 -5.78
CA GLY A 86 4.13 9.61 -5.90
C GLY A 86 5.29 9.49 -4.93
N ASP A 87 5.81 10.64 -4.52
CA ASP A 87 7.00 10.76 -3.68
C ASP A 87 6.81 10.06 -2.32
N PRO A 88 7.78 9.22 -1.87
CA PRO A 88 7.64 8.43 -0.65
C PRO A 88 7.52 9.28 0.62
N TYR A 89 8.06 10.50 0.66
CA TYR A 89 7.90 11.37 1.83
C TYR A 89 6.49 11.95 1.90
N ARG A 90 5.89 12.29 0.76
CA ARG A 90 4.46 12.70 0.69
C ARG A 90 3.52 11.55 1.07
N LEU A 91 3.83 10.33 0.64
CA LEU A 91 3.07 9.16 1.03
C LEU A 91 3.19 8.86 2.53
N LEU A 92 4.36 9.10 3.14
CA LEU A 92 4.52 9.03 4.59
C LEU A 92 3.65 10.06 5.31
N GLU A 93 3.66 11.34 4.89
CA GLU A 93 2.81 12.39 5.49
C GLU A 93 1.34 11.98 5.48
N LEU A 94 0.87 11.39 4.36
CA LEU A 94 -0.48 10.84 4.25
C LEU A 94 -0.71 9.68 5.22
N LEU A 95 0.19 8.70 5.27
CA LEU A 95 0.08 7.55 6.17
C LEU A 95 0.01 7.98 7.63
N GLU A 96 0.82 8.96 8.05
CA GLU A 96 0.78 9.49 9.42
C GLU A 96 -0.59 10.08 9.77
N MET A 97 -1.21 10.81 8.84
CA MET A 97 -2.57 11.34 9.06
C MET A 97 -3.60 10.22 9.15
N LEU A 98 -3.56 9.25 8.22
CA LEU A 98 -4.51 8.13 8.18
C LEU A 98 -4.39 7.24 9.42
N CYS A 99 -3.17 6.92 9.83
CA CYS A 99 -2.90 6.09 11.00
C CYS A 99 -3.32 6.74 12.32
N ARG A 100 -3.26 8.08 12.41
CA ARG A 100 -3.76 8.81 13.58
C ARG A 100 -5.27 8.87 13.62
N ALA A 101 -5.92 8.98 12.45
CA ALA A 101 -7.38 8.99 12.34
C ALA A 101 -8.00 7.62 12.65
N ALA A 102 -7.28 6.53 12.40
CA ALA A 102 -7.71 5.18 12.70
C ALA A 102 -7.81 4.90 14.22
N GLY A 103 -7.05 5.63 15.06
CA GLY A 103 -7.01 5.46 16.52
C GLY A 103 -6.51 4.08 16.98
N PRO A 104 -6.13 3.92 18.26
CA PRO A 104 -6.13 2.60 18.90
C PRO A 104 -7.56 2.09 19.15
#